data_AF-A0A2G8JEU2-F1
#
_entry.id   AF-A0A2G8JEU2-F1
#
_cell.length_a   1.000
_cell.length_b   1.000
_cell.length_c   1.000
_cell.angle_alpha   90.00
_cell.angle_beta   90.00
_cell.angle_gamma   90.00
#
_symmetry.space_group_name_H-M   'P 1'
#
loop_
_entity.id
_entity.type
_entity.pdbx_description
1 polymer ?
#
loop_
_entity_poly.entity_id
_entity_poly.type
_entity_poly.pdbx_seq_one_letter_code
_entity_poly.pdbx_strand_id
1 'polypeptide(L)'
;KPISHVNLRWSFTGFDGKDIRLESGLCLSSLLSVEKITINGKGKGNTLSEEEVIGLINYGIMSLRFEALRLRSCKLPSSIIRDSIPEESRSRNIKVISSDEACYLDLKSGKWRKPNDIETITEMCSDTLIIQRDISESVQRSVIELLVEASNHD
;
A
#
# COMPACT_ATOMS: atom_id res chain seq x y z
N LYS A 1 -18.13 6.50 -14.62
CA LYS A 1 -17.02 7.45 -14.32
C LYS A 1 -15.94 6.68 -13.59
N PRO A 2 -14.65 6.94 -13.86
CA PRO A 2 -13.58 6.26 -13.15
C PRO A 2 -13.54 6.65 -11.67
N ILE A 3 -13.08 5.73 -10.83
CA ILE A 3 -12.91 5.95 -9.40
C ILE A 3 -11.42 6.26 -9.19
N SER A 4 -11.08 7.52 -8.96
CA SER A 4 -9.68 7.91 -8.78
C SER A 4 -9.06 7.30 -7.52
N HIS A 5 -9.84 7.19 -6.44
CA HIS A 5 -9.32 6.70 -5.17
C HIS A 5 -10.41 6.11 -4.27
N VAL A 6 -10.15 4.93 -3.73
CA VAL A 6 -10.93 4.33 -2.63
C VAL A 6 -10.07 4.27 -1.37
N ASN A 7 -10.61 4.76 -0.26
CA ASN A 7 -9.93 4.73 1.04
C ASN A 7 -10.75 3.89 2.03
N LEU A 8 -10.25 2.70 2.34
CA LEU A 8 -10.82 1.80 3.34
C LEU A 8 -10.28 2.15 4.72
N ARG A 9 -10.93 3.12 5.36
CA ARG A 9 -10.54 3.64 6.67
C ARG A 9 -11.10 2.77 7.78
N TRP A 10 -10.21 2.01 8.42
CA TRP A 10 -10.51 1.14 9.56
C TRP A 10 -11.58 0.08 9.26
N SER A 11 -11.81 -0.21 7.98
CA SER A 11 -12.90 -1.06 7.52
C SER A 11 -12.43 -2.38 6.93
N PHE A 12 -11.18 -2.50 6.48
CA PHE A 12 -10.65 -3.73 5.90
C PHE A 12 -10.47 -4.83 6.96
N THR A 13 -10.96 -6.03 6.69
CA THR A 13 -10.81 -7.20 7.56
C THR A 13 -10.38 -8.47 6.84
N GLY A 14 -9.97 -8.37 5.58
CA GLY A 14 -9.58 -9.51 4.73
C GLY A 14 -10.46 -9.66 3.50
N PHE A 15 -10.66 -10.90 3.08
CA PHE A 15 -11.34 -11.25 1.83
C PHE A 15 -12.47 -12.26 2.07
N ASP A 16 -13.49 -12.17 1.22
CA ASP A 16 -14.50 -13.21 1.03
C ASP A 16 -14.45 -13.66 -0.43
N GLY A 17 -13.72 -14.74 -0.68
CA GLY A 17 -13.33 -15.15 -2.03
C GLY A 17 -12.48 -14.08 -2.71
N LYS A 18 -13.01 -13.47 -3.78
CA LYS A 18 -12.32 -12.42 -4.56
C LYS A 18 -12.63 -11.00 -4.09
N ASP A 19 -13.63 -10.82 -3.23
CA ASP A 19 -14.12 -9.51 -2.82
C ASP A 19 -13.51 -9.10 -1.47
N ILE A 20 -13.32 -7.80 -1.26
CA ILE A 20 -12.82 -7.30 0.02
C ILE A 20 -13.93 -7.40 1.06
N ARG A 21 -13.64 -8.01 2.20
CA ARG A 21 -14.54 -8.06 3.35
C ARG A 21 -14.32 -6.83 4.24
N LEU A 22 -15.42 -6.18 4.59
CA LEU A 22 -15.44 -5.04 5.50
C LEU A 22 -15.82 -5.47 6.93
N GLU A 23 -15.42 -4.69 7.93
CA GLU A 23 -15.75 -4.92 9.34
C GLU A 23 -17.25 -4.98 9.60
N SER A 24 -18.06 -4.28 8.80
CA SER A 24 -19.52 -4.35 8.88
C SER A 24 -20.10 -5.70 8.45
N GLY A 25 -19.28 -6.61 7.93
CA GLY A 25 -19.68 -7.88 7.33
C GLY A 25 -20.07 -7.76 5.85
N LEU A 26 -20.13 -6.55 5.30
CA LEU A 26 -20.38 -6.32 3.88
C LEU A 26 -19.13 -6.64 3.03
N CYS A 27 -19.36 -6.99 1.77
CA CYS A 27 -18.30 -7.21 0.80
C CYS A 27 -18.26 -6.06 -0.21
N LEU A 28 -17.07 -5.52 -0.46
CA LEU A 28 -16.81 -4.58 -1.54
C LEU A 28 -16.43 -5.38 -2.79
N SER A 29 -17.39 -5.52 -3.70
CA SER A 29 -17.19 -6.22 -4.97
C SER A 29 -16.16 -5.55 -5.86
N SER A 30 -15.59 -6.33 -6.77
CA SER A 30 -14.52 -5.90 -7.68
C SER A 30 -14.80 -4.55 -8.37
N LEU A 31 -13.89 -3.59 -8.19
CA LEU A 31 -13.96 -2.29 -8.84
C LEU A 31 -13.18 -2.29 -10.15
N LEU A 32 -13.87 -2.24 -11.29
CA LEU A 32 -13.23 -2.35 -12.62
C LEU A 32 -12.64 -1.04 -13.16
N SER A 33 -12.73 0.07 -12.42
CA SER A 33 -12.27 1.39 -12.87
C SER A 33 -11.56 2.19 -11.78
N VAL A 34 -11.06 1.51 -10.74
CA VAL A 34 -10.31 2.14 -9.66
C VAL A 34 -8.86 2.37 -10.04
N GLU A 35 -8.32 3.54 -9.72
CA GLU A 35 -6.91 3.88 -9.94
C GLU A 35 -6.06 3.61 -8.69
N LYS A 36 -6.54 4.07 -7.54
CA LYS A 36 -5.82 3.94 -6.26
C LYS A 36 -6.68 3.32 -5.19
N ILE A 37 -6.07 2.46 -4.36
CA ILE A 37 -6.70 1.90 -3.17
C ILE A 37 -5.81 2.21 -1.98
N THR A 38 -6.37 2.79 -0.92
CA THR A 38 -5.72 2.94 0.38
C THR A 38 -6.37 2.03 1.39
N ILE A 39 -5.57 1.20 2.04
CA ILE A 39 -5.94 0.50 3.26
C ILE A 39 -5.38 1.28 4.43
N ASN A 40 -6.27 1.85 5.24
CA ASN A 40 -5.89 2.55 6.46
C ASN A 40 -6.28 1.67 7.65
N GLY A 41 -5.28 0.97 8.18
CA GLY A 41 -5.41 0.06 9.30
C GLY A 41 -5.73 0.79 10.61
N LYS A 42 -6.24 0.04 11.60
CA LYS A 42 -6.61 0.58 12.93
C LYS A 42 -5.42 0.98 13.81
N GLY A 43 -4.21 1.08 13.27
CA GLY A 43 -2.98 1.32 14.02
C GLY A 43 -2.33 0.03 14.51
N LYS A 44 -1.53 0.12 15.59
CA LYS A 44 -0.67 -0.96 16.09
C LYS A 44 -1.44 -2.20 16.55
N GLY A 45 -1.70 -3.12 15.63
CA GLY A 45 -2.30 -4.43 15.95
C GLY A 45 -2.60 -5.26 14.72
N ASN A 46 -3.04 -4.64 13.63
CA ASN A 46 -3.34 -5.34 12.39
C ASN A 46 -2.07 -5.44 11.53
N THR A 47 -1.34 -6.53 11.73
CA THR A 47 -0.32 -6.97 10.79
C THR A 47 -1.01 -7.53 9.56
N LEU A 48 -0.75 -6.92 8.40
CA LEU A 48 -1.15 -7.51 7.14
C LEU A 48 -0.34 -8.76 6.90
N SER A 49 -1.02 -9.87 6.63
CA SER A 49 -0.36 -11.09 6.19
C SER A 49 0.16 -10.94 4.76
N GLU A 50 1.04 -11.85 4.34
CA GLU A 50 1.50 -11.91 2.96
C GLU A 50 0.31 -12.10 2.00
N GLU A 51 -0.59 -13.02 2.35
CA GLU A 51 -1.79 -13.34 1.59
C GLU A 51 -2.75 -12.15 1.47
N GLU A 52 -2.86 -11.33 2.51
CA GLU A 52 -3.69 -10.11 2.46
C GLU A 52 -3.11 -9.08 1.51
N VAL A 53 -1.79 -8.85 1.52
CA VAL A 53 -1.16 -7.92 0.57
C VAL A 53 -1.30 -8.43 -0.86
N ILE A 54 -1.09 -9.74 -1.10
CA ILE A 54 -1.30 -10.35 -2.41
C ILE A 54 -2.76 -10.24 -2.84
N GLY A 55 -3.71 -10.51 -1.94
CA GLY A 55 -5.13 -10.38 -2.18
C GLY A 55 -5.52 -8.96 -2.59
N LEU A 56 -4.94 -7.95 -1.94
CA LEU A 56 -5.18 -6.54 -2.25
C LEU A 56 -4.62 -6.15 -3.63
N ILE A 57 -3.44 -6.66 -3.97
CA ILE A 57 -2.86 -6.49 -5.31
C ILE A 57 -3.77 -7.15 -6.35
N ASN A 58 -4.16 -8.41 -6.14
CA ASN A 58 -5.05 -9.16 -7.03
C ASN A 58 -6.41 -8.46 -7.23
N TYR A 59 -6.98 -7.93 -6.15
CA TYR A 59 -8.21 -7.16 -6.19
C TYR A 59 -8.05 -5.89 -7.02
N GLY A 60 -6.96 -5.15 -6.82
CA GLY A 60 -6.67 -3.91 -7.54
C GLY A 60 -6.46 -4.13 -9.04
N ILE A 61 -5.65 -5.11 -9.44
CA ILE A 61 -5.32 -5.36 -10.86
C ILE A 61 -6.53 -5.74 -11.71
N MET A 62 -7.64 -6.17 -11.11
CA MET A 62 -8.92 -6.33 -11.83
C MET A 62 -9.37 -5.06 -12.55
N SER A 63 -8.93 -3.89 -12.07
CA SER A 63 -9.01 -2.63 -12.81
C SER A 63 -7.78 -2.45 -13.69
N LEU A 64 -8.01 -2.27 -15.00
CA LEU A 64 -6.97 -1.88 -15.96
C LEU A 64 -6.38 -0.48 -15.68
N ARG A 65 -7.04 0.32 -14.83
CA ARG A 65 -6.57 1.65 -14.41
C ARG A 65 -5.82 1.65 -13.10
N PHE A 66 -5.75 0.50 -12.42
CA PHE A 66 -5.06 0.41 -11.14
C PHE A 66 -3.58 0.76 -11.28
N GLU A 67 -3.13 1.67 -10.42
CA GLU A 67 -1.78 2.24 -10.44
C GLU A 67 -1.10 2.06 -9.08
N ALA A 68 -1.85 2.21 -7.98
CA ALA A 68 -1.25 2.20 -6.65
C ALA A 68 -2.12 1.56 -5.55
N LEU A 69 -1.47 0.73 -4.74
CA LEU A 69 -1.93 0.28 -3.42
C LEU A 69 -1.16 1.04 -2.34
N ARG A 70 -1.88 1.71 -1.44
CA ARG A 70 -1.29 2.41 -0.30
C ARG A 70 -1.66 1.73 1.00
N LEU A 71 -0.66 1.36 1.80
CA LEU A 71 -0.83 0.71 3.09
C LEU A 71 -0.48 1.74 4.17
N ARG A 72 -1.49 2.18 4.92
CA ARG A 72 -1.35 3.21 5.94
C ARG A 72 -1.69 2.64 7.29
N SER A 73 -0.85 2.92 8.29
CA SER A 73 -1.06 2.49 9.67
C SER A 73 -1.29 0.97 9.79
N CYS A 74 -0.63 0.22 8.90
CA CYS A 74 -0.61 -1.23 8.85
C CYS A 74 0.79 -1.70 9.23
N LYS A 75 0.92 -2.79 9.98
CA LYS A 75 2.20 -3.47 10.09
C LYS A 75 2.38 -4.35 8.86
N LEU A 76 3.53 -4.23 8.21
CA LEU A 76 3.82 -4.96 6.97
C LEU A 76 4.37 -6.37 7.27
N PRO A 77 4.12 -7.36 6.39
CA PRO A 77 4.86 -8.62 6.45
C PRO A 77 6.35 -8.36 6.18
N SER A 78 7.26 -9.17 6.73
CA SER A 78 8.71 -8.95 6.55
C SER A 78 9.15 -8.97 5.08
N SER A 79 8.48 -9.80 4.28
CA SER A 79 8.67 -9.95 2.84
C SER A 79 7.45 -10.65 2.27
N ILE A 80 7.38 -10.69 0.94
CA ILE A 80 6.43 -11.48 0.18
C ILE A 80 7.21 -12.48 -0.67
N ILE A 81 6.74 -13.72 -0.75
CA ILE A 81 7.31 -14.72 -1.66
C ILE A 81 7.10 -14.22 -3.08
N ARG A 82 8.22 -13.98 -3.78
CA ARG A 82 8.22 -13.42 -5.14
C ARG A 82 7.27 -14.15 -6.09
N ASP A 83 7.24 -15.47 -6.02
CA ASP A 83 6.46 -16.29 -6.96
C ASP A 83 4.95 -16.21 -6.69
N SER A 84 4.54 -15.71 -5.52
CA SER A 84 3.16 -15.40 -5.17
C SER A 84 2.69 -14.03 -5.68
N ILE A 85 3.61 -13.16 -6.12
CA ILE A 85 3.30 -11.82 -6.63
C ILE A 85 2.76 -11.91 -8.06
N PRO A 86 1.56 -11.39 -8.34
CA PRO A 86 0.94 -11.47 -9.66
C PRO A 86 1.85 -10.88 -10.76
N GLU A 87 2.07 -11.62 -11.85
CA GLU A 87 2.90 -11.16 -12.97
C GLU A 87 2.38 -9.84 -13.55
N GLU A 88 1.05 -9.68 -13.65
CA GLU A 88 0.42 -8.46 -14.14
C GLU A 88 0.79 -7.22 -13.30
N SER A 89 0.91 -7.37 -11.98
CA SER A 89 1.31 -6.25 -11.11
C SER A 89 2.73 -5.78 -11.42
N ARG A 90 3.63 -6.71 -11.78
CA ARG A 90 5.00 -6.40 -12.20
C ARG A 90 5.04 -5.77 -13.59
N SER A 91 4.29 -6.31 -14.55
CA SER A 91 4.30 -5.81 -15.93
C SER A 91 3.73 -4.40 -16.05
N ARG A 92 2.72 -4.07 -15.23
CA ARG A 92 2.11 -2.75 -15.15
C ARG A 92 2.81 -1.79 -14.19
N ASN A 93 3.90 -2.23 -13.53
CA ASN A 93 4.66 -1.45 -12.56
C ASN A 93 3.78 -0.84 -11.44
N ILE A 94 2.87 -1.65 -10.87
CA ILE A 94 1.97 -1.22 -9.81
C ILE A 94 2.77 -0.80 -8.58
N LYS A 95 2.45 0.38 -8.03
CA LYS A 95 3.12 0.90 -6.83
C LYS A 95 2.44 0.38 -5.58
N VAL A 96 3.15 -0.39 -4.76
CA VAL A 96 2.66 -0.81 -3.44
C VAL A 96 3.51 -0.10 -2.38
N ILE A 97 2.93 0.92 -1.74
CA ILE A 97 3.66 1.84 -0.89
C ILE A 97 3.12 1.85 0.54
N SER A 98 4.03 2.01 1.50
CA SER A 98 3.73 2.34 2.88
C SER A 98 4.45 3.63 3.26
N SER A 99 3.75 4.75 3.14
CA SER A 99 4.31 6.07 3.45
C SER A 99 4.65 6.21 4.94
N ASP A 100 3.88 5.55 5.82
CA ASP A 100 4.13 5.56 7.26
C ASP A 100 5.40 4.78 7.64
N GLU A 101 5.85 3.84 6.80
CA GLU A 101 7.13 3.13 6.97
C GLU A 101 8.23 3.62 6.00
N ALA A 102 7.95 4.67 5.21
CA ALA A 102 8.84 5.20 4.18
C ALA A 102 9.44 4.12 3.27
N CYS A 103 8.61 3.14 2.87
CA CYS A 103 9.06 2.01 2.08
C CYS A 103 8.03 1.57 1.02
N TYR A 104 8.50 0.90 -0.02
CA TYR A 104 7.67 0.29 -1.06
C TYR A 104 8.03 -1.18 -1.20
N LEU A 105 7.07 -1.98 -1.67
CA LEU A 105 7.31 -3.38 -2.02
C LEU A 105 7.92 -3.44 -3.42
N ASP A 106 9.16 -3.89 -3.52
CA ASP A 106 9.76 -4.24 -4.80
C ASP A 106 9.14 -5.54 -5.31
N LEU A 107 8.18 -5.40 -6.23
CA LEU A 107 7.43 -6.54 -6.79
C LEU A 107 8.31 -7.59 -7.47
N LYS A 108 9.55 -7.27 -7.86
CA LYS A 108 10.47 -8.23 -8.47
C LYS A 108 11.18 -9.10 -7.44
N SER A 109 11.46 -8.56 -6.25
CA SER A 109 12.16 -9.29 -5.19
C SER A 109 11.27 -9.73 -4.03
N GLY A 110 10.07 -9.14 -3.90
CA GLY A 110 9.17 -9.31 -2.77
C GLY A 110 9.67 -8.67 -1.48
N LYS A 111 10.65 -7.77 -1.54
CA LYS A 111 11.22 -7.09 -0.37
C LYS A 111 10.73 -5.66 -0.26
N TRP A 112 10.53 -5.20 0.97
CA TRP A 112 10.33 -3.79 1.26
C TRP A 112 11.65 -3.02 1.12
N ARG A 113 11.63 -1.90 0.42
CA ARG A 113 12.81 -1.07 0.16
C ARG A 113 12.50 0.39 0.46
N LYS A 114 13.53 1.14 0.85
CA LYS A 114 13.46 2.60 0.87
C LYS A 114 13.39 3.12 -0.57
N PRO A 115 12.57 4.15 -0.84
CA PRO A 115 12.53 4.77 -2.15
C PRO A 115 13.88 5.45 -2.45
N ASN A 116 14.37 5.32 -3.67
CA ASN A 116 15.60 5.97 -4.14
C ASN A 116 15.43 6.65 -5.50
N ASP A 117 14.25 6.56 -6.10
CA ASP A 117 13.88 7.23 -7.33
C ASP A 117 12.81 8.30 -7.06
N ILE A 118 12.88 9.40 -7.80
CA ILE A 118 12.01 10.57 -7.64
C ILE A 118 10.55 10.21 -7.86
N GLU A 119 10.24 9.25 -8.73
CA GLU A 119 8.85 8.88 -9.07
C GLU A 119 8.14 8.19 -7.90
N THR A 120 8.84 7.32 -7.19
CA THR A 120 8.34 6.67 -5.97
C THR A 120 8.27 7.65 -4.81
N ILE A 121 9.28 8.51 -4.64
CA ILE A 121 9.27 9.57 -3.63
C ILE A 121 8.07 10.50 -3.84
N THR A 122 7.86 10.97 -5.07
CA THR A 122 6.73 11.82 -5.43
C THR A 122 5.39 11.13 -5.13
N GLU A 123 5.25 9.85 -5.48
CA GLU A 123 4.01 9.11 -5.17
C GLU A 123 3.80 8.97 -3.66
N MET A 124 4.84 8.69 -2.87
CA MET A 124 4.74 8.59 -1.41
C MET A 124 4.39 9.93 -0.75
N CYS A 125 4.96 11.02 -1.25
CA CYS A 125 4.75 12.39 -0.76
C CYS A 125 3.45 13.03 -1.28
N SER A 126 2.80 12.44 -2.29
CA SER A 126 1.49 12.90 -2.78
C SER A 126 0.32 12.61 -1.81
N ASP A 127 0.58 11.90 -0.71
CA ASP A 127 -0.38 11.70 0.39
C ASP A 127 0.08 12.42 1.67
N THR A 128 -0.80 12.45 2.66
CA THR A 128 -0.46 12.88 4.01
C THR A 128 0.52 11.90 4.67
N LEU A 129 1.76 12.36 4.89
CA LEU A 129 2.75 11.68 5.73
C LEU A 129 2.44 11.90 7.22
N ILE A 130 2.54 10.85 8.04
CA ILE A 130 2.27 10.93 9.48
C ILE A 130 3.53 10.61 10.29
N ILE A 131 3.88 11.49 11.22
CA ILE A 131 4.82 11.21 12.31
C ILE A 131 4.05 11.27 13.63
N GLN A 132 3.98 10.16 14.37
CA GLN A 132 3.26 10.07 15.65
C GLN A 132 4.20 9.67 16.78
N ARG A 133 3.85 10.02 18.02
CA ARG A 133 4.64 9.70 19.21
C ARG A 133 4.88 8.19 19.38
N ASP A 134 3.92 7.38 19.00
CA ASP A 134 3.92 5.95 19.24
C ASP A 134 4.63 5.15 18.14
N ILE A 135 4.84 5.65 16.92
CA ILE A 135 5.66 4.91 15.92
C ILE A 135 7.13 4.81 16.38
N SER A 136 7.83 3.73 16.00
CA SER A 136 9.22 3.52 16.45
C SER A 136 10.14 4.63 15.95
N GLU A 137 11.18 4.94 16.73
CA GLU A 137 12.15 5.97 16.34
C GLU A 137 12.79 5.67 14.98
N SER A 138 13.07 4.41 14.66
CA SER A 138 13.60 3.99 13.36
C SER A 138 12.68 4.33 12.19
N VAL A 139 11.36 4.19 12.38
CA VAL A 139 10.35 4.54 11.38
C VAL A 139 10.22 6.06 11.27
N GLN A 140 10.17 6.77 12.40
CA GLN A 140 10.18 8.24 12.42
C GLN A 140 11.38 8.81 11.65
N ARG A 141 12.58 8.28 11.91
CA ARG A 141 13.81 8.66 11.18
C ARG A 141 13.69 8.41 9.68
N SER A 142 13.15 7.26 9.28
CA SER A 142 12.98 6.95 7.84
C SER A 142 11.99 7.88 7.14
N VAL A 143 10.90 8.26 7.81
CA VAL A 143 9.94 9.25 7.29
C VAL A 143 10.57 10.64 7.22
N ILE A 144 11.38 11.04 8.20
CA ILE A 144 12.11 12.31 8.17
C ILE A 144 13.14 12.34 7.03
N GLU A 145 13.90 11.26 6.84
CA GLU A 145 14.84 11.11 5.71
C GLU A 145 14.12 11.27 4.37
N LEU A 146 12.95 10.62 4.21
CA LEU A 146 12.11 10.75 3.02
C LEU A 146 11.67 12.20 2.79
N LEU A 147 11.23 12.90 3.83
CA LEU A 147 10.80 14.31 3.74
C LEU A 147 11.96 15.23 3.34
N VAL A 148 13.14 15.04 3.93
CA VAL A 148 14.35 15.82 3.58
C VAL A 148 14.75 15.56 2.14
N GLU A 149 14.76 14.29 1.72
CA GLU A 149 15.07 13.93 0.34
C GLU A 149 14.07 14.58 -0.63
N ALA A 150 12.77 14.43 -0.39
CA ALA A 150 11.73 15.04 -1.21
C ALA A 150 11.88 16.56 -1.33
N SER A 151 12.21 17.25 -0.23
CA SER A 151 12.42 18.70 -0.22
C SER A 151 13.63 19.17 -1.04
N ASN A 152 14.58 18.29 -1.37
CA ASN A 152 15.76 18.62 -2.18
C ASN A 152 15.52 18.45 -3.68
N HIS A 153 14.38 17.89 -4.09
CA HIS A 153 14.02 17.61 -5.49
C HIS A 153 12.94 18.56 -6.05
N ASP A 154 12.71 19.72 -5.40
CA ASP A 154 11.81 20.80 -5.85
C ASP A 154 12.40 21.64 -6.99
#